data_AF-A0A1W9LJA7-F1
#
_entry.id   AF-A0A1W9LJA7-F1
#
_cell.length_a   1.000
_cell.length_b   1.000
_cell.length_c   1.000
_cell.angle_alpha   90.00
_cell.angle_beta   90.00
_cell.angle_gamma   90.00
#
_symmetry.space_group_name_H-M   'P 1'
#
loop_
_entity.id
_entity.type
_entity.pdbx_description
1 polymer ?
#
loop_
_entity_poly.entity_id
_entity_poly.type
_entity_poly.pdbx_seq_one_letter_code
_entity_poly.pdbx_strand_id
1 'polypeptide(L)'
;MSLKERCGEKIHVRSVEVSTYECQGEGIIVEGILKDERLKPYYLLSGEAHPPGTIHHMVIRMLVGDMLMIKKIEVEMPRTPHVDCLETVTSLREIEGLNIAPGFSAKVKKITGGIKGCTHLTTLLLVMAPAAVQGYWSNIARKPFNDKLSRESMEKYLVDTCYTWRREGPIMKKLENTNASDEVGT
;
A
#
# COMPACT_ATOMS: atom_id res chain seq x y z
N MET A 1 25.81 -15.13 20.70
CA MET A 1 24.99 -15.83 19.70
C MET A 1 23.90 -14.89 19.23
N SER A 2 23.83 -14.58 17.93
CA SER A 2 22.79 -13.75 17.33
C SER A 2 21.43 -14.44 17.38
N LEU A 3 20.34 -13.67 17.24
CA LEU A 3 19.00 -14.25 17.10
C LEU A 3 18.92 -15.22 15.91
N LYS A 4 19.67 -14.94 14.83
CA LYS A 4 19.73 -15.79 13.64
C LYS A 4 20.40 -17.14 13.92
N GLU A 5 21.45 -17.15 14.73
CA GLU A 5 22.14 -18.37 15.16
C GLU A 5 21.29 -19.23 16.12
N ARG A 6 20.23 -18.66 16.71
CA ARG A 6 19.25 -19.38 17.55
C ARG A 6 18.05 -19.90 16.75
N CYS A 7 17.92 -19.57 15.47
CA CYS A 7 16.80 -20.00 14.65
C CYS A 7 16.91 -21.50 14.32
N GLY A 8 15.81 -22.23 14.51
CA GLY A 8 15.64 -23.55 13.92
C GLY A 8 15.16 -23.47 12.46
N GLU A 9 14.52 -24.53 12.00
CA GLU A 9 13.90 -24.56 10.67
C GLU A 9 12.80 -23.50 10.51
N LYS A 10 12.61 -23.02 9.28
CA LYS A 10 11.54 -22.08 8.95
C LYS A 10 10.18 -22.78 9.02
N ILE A 11 9.25 -22.24 9.82
CA ILE A 11 7.93 -22.85 10.06
C ILE A 11 6.78 -22.14 9.33
N HIS A 12 6.93 -20.85 9.06
CA HIS A 12 5.89 -20.00 8.45
C HIS A 12 6.53 -18.92 7.57
N VAL A 13 5.84 -18.59 6.48
CA VAL A 13 6.18 -17.46 5.62
C VAL A 13 4.93 -16.65 5.33
N ARG A 14 5.04 -15.34 5.53
CA ARG A 14 4.16 -14.37 4.89
C ARG A 14 4.97 -13.67 3.79
N SER A 15 4.50 -13.73 2.56
CA SER A 15 4.98 -12.88 1.48
C SER A 15 3.94 -11.82 1.16
N VAL A 16 4.41 -10.60 0.90
CA VAL A 16 3.58 -9.51 0.39
C VAL A 16 4.30 -8.90 -0.80
N GLU A 17 3.62 -8.86 -1.92
CA GLU A 17 4.07 -8.20 -3.14
C GLU A 17 3.12 -7.04 -3.43
N VAL A 18 3.67 -5.87 -3.76
CA VAL A 18 2.88 -4.73 -4.20
C VAL A 18 3.47 -4.17 -5.47
N SER A 19 2.67 -4.18 -6.53
CA SER A 19 3.04 -3.76 -7.88
C SER A 19 2.17 -2.59 -8.31
N THR A 20 2.73 -1.69 -9.12
CA THR A 20 2.02 -0.51 -9.61
C THR A 20 2.11 -0.43 -11.14
N TYR A 21 1.01 -0.06 -11.77
CA TYR A 21 0.85 -0.05 -13.22
C TYR A 21 0.26 1.28 -13.65
N GLU A 22 0.70 1.82 -14.79
CA GLU A 22 0.03 2.97 -15.41
C GLU A 22 -1.37 2.57 -15.85
N CYS A 23 -2.33 3.49 -15.69
CA CYS A 23 -3.71 3.26 -16.10
C CYS A 23 -4.20 4.38 -17.02
N GLN A 24 -3.82 4.34 -18.30
CA GLN A 24 -4.37 5.12 -19.42
C GLN A 24 -4.73 6.59 -19.12
N GLY A 25 -3.92 7.28 -18.32
CA GLY A 25 -4.18 8.66 -17.90
C GLY A 25 -5.24 8.86 -16.79
N GLU A 26 -5.87 7.81 -16.27
CA GLU A 26 -6.79 7.87 -15.12
C GLU A 26 -6.09 7.83 -13.76
N GLY A 27 -4.81 7.44 -13.76
CA GLY A 27 -3.96 7.31 -12.58
C GLY A 27 -3.06 6.09 -12.66
N ILE A 28 -2.98 5.34 -11.55
CA ILE A 28 -2.28 4.05 -11.47
C ILE A 28 -3.20 2.96 -10.94
N ILE A 29 -2.95 1.72 -11.34
CA ILE A 29 -3.46 0.54 -10.65
C ILE A 29 -2.39 0.09 -9.66
N VAL A 30 -2.80 -0.23 -8.43
CA VAL A 30 -1.95 -0.83 -7.40
C VAL A 30 -2.49 -2.21 -7.09
N GLU A 31 -1.71 -3.25 -7.35
CA GLU A 31 -2.03 -4.63 -7.01
C GLU A 31 -1.20 -5.06 -5.80
N GLY A 32 -1.86 -5.55 -4.77
CA GLY A 32 -1.23 -6.16 -3.61
C GLY A 32 -1.60 -7.63 -3.53
N ILE A 33 -0.63 -8.49 -3.28
CA ILE A 33 -0.80 -9.93 -3.10
C ILE A 33 -0.19 -10.31 -1.75
N LEU A 34 -0.97 -10.95 -0.86
CA LEU A 34 -0.50 -11.54 0.39
C LEU A 34 -0.68 -13.05 0.34
N LYS A 35 0.40 -13.79 0.62
CA LYS A 35 0.34 -15.24 0.81
C LYS A 35 0.91 -15.62 2.18
N ASP A 36 0.15 -16.41 2.93
CA ASP A 36 0.62 -17.08 4.14
C ASP A 36 0.77 -18.57 3.90
N GLU A 37 1.93 -19.10 4.26
CA GLU A 37 2.29 -20.50 4.08
C GLU A 37 2.77 -21.11 5.39
N ARG A 38 2.24 -22.28 5.72
CA ARG A 38 2.78 -23.15 6.77
C ARG A 38 3.70 -24.16 6.11
N LEU A 39 4.96 -24.22 6.54
CA LEU A 39 6.01 -25.04 5.90
C LEU A 39 6.16 -26.43 6.53
N LYS A 40 5.43 -26.70 7.61
CA LYS A 40 5.44 -27.97 8.35
C LYS A 40 4.00 -28.43 8.60
N PRO A 41 3.77 -29.74 8.81
CA PRO A 41 2.46 -30.24 9.23
C PRO A 41 1.99 -29.52 10.50
N TYR A 42 0.69 -29.31 10.61
CA TYR A 42 0.08 -28.64 11.75
C TYR A 42 -1.20 -29.35 12.14
N TYR A 43 -1.65 -29.11 13.37
CA TYR A 43 -2.87 -29.73 13.89
C TYR A 43 -3.98 -28.68 14.01
N LEU A 44 -5.19 -29.07 13.65
CA LEU A 44 -6.40 -28.31 13.95
C LEU A 44 -6.76 -28.47 15.44
N LEU A 45 -7.67 -27.63 15.94
CA LEU A 45 -8.16 -27.75 17.32
C LEU A 45 -8.89 -29.09 17.57
N SER A 46 -9.40 -29.73 16.51
CA SER A 46 -9.94 -31.09 16.55
C SER A 46 -8.90 -32.18 16.79
N GLY A 47 -7.60 -31.85 16.73
CA GLY A 47 -6.50 -32.81 16.75
C GLY A 47 -6.18 -33.43 15.38
N GLU A 48 -6.92 -33.08 14.33
CA GLU A 48 -6.65 -33.53 12.97
C GLU A 48 -5.34 -32.95 12.44
N ALA A 49 -4.49 -33.80 11.86
CA ALA A 49 -3.25 -33.41 11.21
C ALA A 49 -3.52 -32.88 9.80
N HIS A 50 -2.89 -31.76 9.46
CA HIS A 50 -3.01 -31.12 8.15
C HIS A 50 -1.62 -30.92 7.53
N PRO A 51 -1.43 -31.19 6.22
CA PRO A 51 -0.15 -31.00 5.56
C PRO A 51 0.27 -29.52 5.48
N PRO A 52 1.58 -29.24 5.26
CA PRO A 52 2.07 -27.93 4.86
C PRO A 52 1.33 -27.38 3.64
N GLY A 53 1.29 -26.05 3.49
CA GLY A 53 0.74 -25.40 2.31
C GLY A 53 0.29 -23.97 2.53
N THR A 54 -0.28 -23.38 1.47
CA THR A 54 -0.86 -22.04 1.49
C THR A 54 -2.16 -22.02 2.28
N ILE A 55 -2.20 -21.15 3.29
CA ILE A 55 -3.33 -20.96 4.19
C ILE A 55 -4.17 -19.76 3.74
N HIS A 56 -3.51 -18.66 3.41
CA HIS A 56 -4.15 -17.44 2.92
C HIS A 56 -3.55 -17.05 1.58
N HIS A 57 -4.40 -16.69 0.63
CA HIS A 57 -4.04 -15.99 -0.59
C HIS A 57 -5.05 -14.86 -0.76
N MET A 58 -4.57 -13.62 -0.61
CA MET A 58 -5.39 -12.41 -0.67
C MET A 58 -4.84 -11.51 -1.76
N VAL A 59 -5.73 -10.95 -2.56
CA VAL A 59 -5.38 -10.00 -3.62
C VAL A 59 -6.27 -8.78 -3.48
N ILE A 60 -5.66 -7.59 -3.54
CA ILE A 60 -6.36 -6.31 -3.62
C ILE A 60 -5.86 -5.59 -4.87
N ARG A 61 -6.78 -5.05 -5.66
CA ARG A 61 -6.48 -4.13 -6.76
C ARG A 61 -7.18 -2.82 -6.50
N MET A 62 -6.46 -1.71 -6.57
CA MET A 62 -7.06 -0.38 -6.42
C MET A 62 -6.65 0.56 -7.54
N LEU A 63 -7.62 1.28 -8.09
CA LEU A 63 -7.38 2.39 -9.01
C LEU A 63 -7.16 3.64 -8.17
N VAL A 64 -5.96 4.21 -8.25
CA VAL A 64 -5.56 5.42 -7.54
C VAL A 64 -5.39 6.55 -8.54
N GLY A 65 -6.23 7.57 -8.42
CA GLY A 65 -6.21 8.74 -9.29
C GLY A 65 -5.50 9.94 -8.67
N ASP A 66 -5.91 11.13 -9.11
CA ASP A 66 -5.37 12.40 -8.64
C ASP A 66 -5.48 12.55 -7.12
N MET A 67 -4.53 13.27 -6.53
CA MET A 67 -4.45 13.47 -5.07
C MET A 67 -4.43 12.16 -4.26
N LEU A 68 -3.98 11.05 -4.87
CA LEU A 68 -3.97 9.72 -4.27
C LEU A 68 -5.37 9.25 -3.82
N MET A 69 -6.42 9.68 -4.51
CA MET A 69 -7.78 9.22 -4.27
C MET A 69 -7.97 7.79 -4.78
N ILE A 70 -8.49 6.92 -3.91
CA ILE A 70 -8.88 5.55 -4.28
C ILE A 70 -10.22 5.63 -5.01
N LYS A 71 -10.20 5.54 -6.34
CA LYS A 71 -11.39 5.61 -7.20
C LYS A 71 -12.20 4.32 -7.20
N LYS A 72 -11.51 3.18 -7.10
CA LYS A 72 -12.10 1.84 -7.13
C LYS A 72 -11.23 0.87 -6.36
N ILE A 73 -11.83 -0.11 -5.69
CA ILE A 73 -11.13 -1.22 -5.04
C ILE A 73 -11.82 -2.57 -5.33
N GLU A 74 -11.00 -3.56 -5.65
CA GLU A 74 -11.43 -4.94 -5.91
C GLU A 74 -10.64 -5.89 -5.01
N VAL A 75 -11.31 -6.94 -4.55
CA VAL A 75 -10.76 -7.95 -3.65
C VAL A 75 -11.00 -9.33 -4.25
N GLU A 76 -9.98 -10.16 -4.19
CA GLU A 76 -10.05 -11.57 -4.54
C GLU A 76 -9.37 -12.38 -3.42
N MET A 77 -9.95 -13.52 -3.04
CA MET A 77 -9.45 -14.38 -1.96
C MET A 77 -9.28 -15.82 -2.45
N PRO A 78 -8.31 -16.13 -3.33
CA PRO A 78 -8.23 -17.46 -3.96
C PRO A 78 -8.03 -18.62 -2.98
N ARG A 79 -7.54 -18.35 -1.76
CA ARG A 79 -7.37 -19.35 -0.71
C ARG A 79 -7.71 -18.76 0.65
N THR A 80 -8.68 -19.38 1.33
CA THR A 80 -9.03 -19.10 2.72
C THR A 80 -9.04 -20.42 3.51
N PRO A 81 -8.75 -20.38 4.82
CA PRO A 81 -8.86 -21.57 5.67
C PRO A 81 -10.31 -21.88 6.08
N HIS A 82 -11.20 -20.89 6.03
CA HIS A 82 -12.60 -21.00 6.40
C HIS A 82 -13.48 -20.37 5.31
N VAL A 83 -14.68 -20.95 5.11
CA VAL A 83 -15.64 -20.47 4.12
C VAL A 83 -16.17 -19.08 4.50
N ASP A 84 -16.43 -18.84 5.78
CA ASP A 84 -16.92 -17.58 6.33
C ASP A 84 -15.97 -16.39 6.05
N CYS A 85 -14.68 -16.65 5.78
CA CYS A 85 -13.76 -15.60 5.35
C CYS A 85 -14.23 -14.89 4.07
N LEU A 86 -14.95 -15.60 3.19
CA LEU A 86 -15.44 -15.04 1.93
C LEU A 86 -16.54 -13.99 2.12
N GLU A 87 -17.19 -13.94 3.29
CA GLU A 87 -18.15 -12.87 3.62
C GLU A 87 -17.47 -11.50 3.69
N THR A 88 -16.15 -11.48 3.88
CA THR A 88 -15.36 -10.24 3.98
C THR A 88 -14.85 -9.71 2.63
N VAL A 89 -15.18 -10.35 1.50
CA VAL A 89 -14.72 -9.91 0.16
C VAL A 89 -15.10 -8.45 -0.11
N THR A 90 -16.24 -7.99 0.41
CA THR A 90 -16.72 -6.61 0.22
C THR A 90 -16.31 -5.66 1.35
N SER A 91 -15.53 -6.10 2.34
CA SER A 91 -15.24 -5.32 3.55
C SER A 91 -14.42 -4.04 3.30
N LEU A 92 -13.82 -3.91 2.11
CA LEU A 92 -13.03 -2.74 1.73
C LEU A 92 -13.80 -1.72 0.87
N ARG A 93 -15.09 -1.93 0.57
CA ARG A 93 -15.86 -1.00 -0.28
C ARG A 93 -15.88 0.44 0.25
N GLU A 94 -15.97 0.61 1.56
CA GLU A 94 -15.94 1.93 2.22
C GLU A 94 -14.59 2.66 2.11
N ILE A 95 -13.57 2.03 1.53
CA ILE A 95 -12.28 2.66 1.25
C ILE A 95 -12.32 3.49 -0.04
N GLU A 96 -13.24 3.20 -0.96
CA GLU A 96 -13.45 4.01 -2.16
C GLU A 96 -13.81 5.45 -1.78
N GLY A 97 -13.21 6.41 -2.48
CA GLY A 97 -13.33 7.84 -2.21
C GLY A 97 -12.39 8.39 -1.13
N LEU A 98 -11.64 7.53 -0.42
CA LEU A 98 -10.61 8.00 0.51
C LEU A 98 -9.31 8.38 -0.22
N ASN A 99 -8.63 9.41 0.27
CA ASN A 99 -7.27 9.75 -0.18
C ASN A 99 -6.23 9.05 0.71
N ILE A 100 -5.18 8.51 0.07
CA ILE A 100 -4.00 7.99 0.77
C ILE A 100 -3.17 9.18 1.25
N ALA A 101 -3.43 9.62 2.48
CA ALA A 101 -2.86 10.84 3.07
C ALA A 101 -2.55 10.62 4.57
N PRO A 102 -1.94 11.58 5.28
CA PRO A 102 -1.73 11.47 6.73
C PRO A 102 -3.02 11.07 7.48
N GLY A 103 -2.92 10.07 8.35
CA GLY A 103 -4.06 9.50 9.08
C GLY A 103 -4.85 8.41 8.33
N PHE A 104 -4.52 8.11 7.06
CA PHE A 104 -5.19 7.06 6.28
C PHE A 104 -5.22 5.70 7.01
N SER A 105 -4.08 5.28 7.56
CA SER A 105 -4.00 4.00 8.28
C SER A 105 -4.95 3.89 9.48
N ALA A 106 -5.18 5.00 10.19
CA ALA A 106 -6.13 5.03 11.30
C ALA A 106 -7.58 4.94 10.81
N LYS A 107 -7.91 5.61 9.70
CA LYS A 107 -9.22 5.54 9.04
C LYS A 107 -9.51 4.11 8.57
N VAL A 108 -8.57 3.48 7.87
CA VAL A 108 -8.68 2.08 7.42
C VAL A 108 -8.99 1.16 8.62
N LYS A 109 -8.19 1.24 9.69
CA LYS A 109 -8.41 0.42 10.90
C LYS A 109 -9.77 0.69 11.57
N LYS A 110 -10.30 1.90 11.51
CA LYS A 110 -11.63 2.23 12.06
C LYS A 110 -12.77 1.60 11.26
N ILE A 111 -12.61 1.56 9.94
CA ILE A 111 -13.59 1.02 9.00
C ILE A 111 -13.56 -0.51 9.03
N THR A 112 -12.38 -1.11 8.87
CA THR A 112 -12.23 -2.54 8.57
C THR A 112 -11.69 -3.37 9.74
N GLY A 113 -11.26 -2.72 10.83
CA GLY A 113 -10.61 -3.40 11.95
C GLY A 113 -11.56 -4.21 12.83
N GLY A 114 -11.00 -5.19 13.53
CA GLY A 114 -11.76 -6.10 14.39
C GLY A 114 -12.66 -7.01 13.57
N ILE A 115 -13.92 -7.15 14.00
CA ILE A 115 -14.90 -8.04 13.35
C ILE A 115 -15.53 -7.45 12.07
N LYS A 116 -15.20 -6.20 11.71
CA LYS A 116 -15.82 -5.49 10.57
C LYS A 116 -15.23 -5.90 9.21
N GLY A 117 -14.13 -6.64 9.20
CA GLY A 117 -13.46 -7.07 7.97
C GLY A 117 -12.42 -8.14 8.24
N CYS A 118 -11.68 -8.51 7.19
CA CYS A 118 -10.59 -9.47 7.32
C CYS A 118 -9.30 -8.78 7.78
N THR A 119 -8.66 -9.32 8.82
CA THR A 119 -7.35 -8.88 9.30
C THR A 119 -6.29 -8.91 8.19
N HIS A 120 -6.32 -9.93 7.32
CA HIS A 120 -5.36 -10.08 6.22
C HIS A 120 -5.57 -9.01 5.14
N LEU A 121 -6.81 -8.75 4.73
CA LEU A 121 -7.13 -7.68 3.77
C LEU A 121 -6.77 -6.30 4.33
N THR A 122 -7.09 -6.06 5.61
CA THR A 122 -6.74 -4.81 6.30
C THR A 122 -5.23 -4.61 6.34
N THR A 123 -4.48 -5.65 6.68
CA THR A 123 -3.01 -5.60 6.74
C THR A 123 -2.40 -5.38 5.36
N LEU A 124 -2.90 -6.08 4.34
CA LEU A 124 -2.45 -5.92 2.96
C LEU A 124 -2.68 -4.48 2.47
N LEU A 125 -3.87 -3.92 2.66
CA LEU A 125 -4.18 -2.53 2.28
C LEU A 125 -3.26 -1.52 2.98
N LEU A 126 -2.95 -1.73 4.26
CA LEU A 126 -2.02 -0.86 5.00
C LEU A 126 -0.59 -0.94 4.47
N VAL A 127 -0.14 -2.11 4.02
CA VAL A 127 1.17 -2.29 3.36
C VAL A 127 1.19 -1.68 1.97
N MET A 128 0.07 -1.72 1.24
CA MET A 128 -0.06 -1.14 -0.10
C MET A 128 0.00 0.40 -0.10
N ALA A 129 -0.50 1.06 0.95
CA ALA A 129 -0.58 2.53 1.00
C ALA A 129 0.74 3.26 0.66
N PRO A 130 1.89 2.99 1.31
CA PRO A 130 3.16 3.65 0.95
C PRO A 130 3.63 3.31 -0.47
N ALA A 131 3.43 2.07 -0.93
CA ALA A 131 3.80 1.66 -2.29
C ALA A 131 2.94 2.37 -3.36
N ALA A 132 1.66 2.61 -3.07
CA ALA A 132 0.77 3.40 -3.92
C ALA A 132 1.27 4.84 -4.07
N VAL A 133 1.66 5.47 -2.96
CA VAL A 133 2.26 6.82 -2.98
C VAL A 133 3.51 6.83 -3.87
N GLN A 134 4.43 5.89 -3.66
CA GLN A 134 5.66 5.81 -4.44
C GLN A 134 5.42 5.51 -5.92
N GLY A 135 4.50 4.59 -6.24
CA GLY A 135 4.12 4.28 -7.61
C GLY A 135 3.46 5.47 -8.32
N TYR A 136 2.66 6.27 -7.61
CA TYR A 136 2.02 7.46 -8.17
C TYR A 136 3.07 8.51 -8.55
N TRP A 137 4.03 8.78 -7.66
CA TRP A 137 5.15 9.67 -7.97
C TRP A 137 6.05 9.14 -9.07
N SER A 138 6.28 7.82 -9.08
CA SER A 138 7.04 7.17 -10.15
C SER A 138 6.34 7.34 -11.48
N ASN A 139 5.01 7.21 -11.54
CA ASN A 139 4.20 7.43 -12.73
C ASN A 139 4.30 8.88 -13.24
N ILE A 140 4.18 9.86 -12.33
CA ILE A 140 4.31 11.29 -12.64
C ILE A 140 5.69 11.62 -13.18
N ALA A 141 6.75 11.16 -12.49
CA ALA A 141 8.14 11.49 -12.81
C ALA A 141 8.62 10.91 -14.17
N ARG A 142 7.84 10.06 -14.84
CA ARG A 142 8.15 9.57 -16.20
C ARG A 142 7.98 10.63 -17.29
N LYS A 143 7.28 11.73 -17.00
CA LYS A 143 7.11 12.84 -17.93
C LYS A 143 7.90 14.04 -17.40
N PRO A 144 8.54 14.85 -18.27
CA PRO A 144 9.10 16.12 -17.84
C PRO A 144 8.00 16.94 -17.15
N PHE A 145 8.36 17.65 -16.09
CA PHE A 145 7.44 18.61 -15.48
C PHE A 145 6.98 19.58 -16.57
N ASN A 146 5.70 19.48 -16.92
CA ASN A 146 5.01 20.48 -17.74
C ASN A 146 4.05 21.25 -16.84
N ASP A 147 3.56 22.39 -17.32
CA ASP A 147 2.74 23.36 -16.57
C ASP A 147 1.50 22.77 -15.87
N LYS A 148 1.11 21.51 -16.14
CA LYS A 148 -0.04 20.86 -15.49
C LYS A 148 0.23 20.40 -14.05
N LEU A 149 1.47 20.14 -13.69
CA LEU A 149 1.86 19.90 -12.29
C LEU A 149 2.67 21.11 -11.84
N SER A 150 1.93 22.17 -11.49
CA SER A 150 2.53 23.37 -10.93
C SER A 150 3.44 23.02 -9.75
N ARG A 151 4.47 23.84 -9.51
CA ARG A 151 5.31 23.72 -8.32
C ARG A 151 4.45 23.69 -7.03
N GLU A 152 3.37 24.46 -7.00
CA GLU A 152 2.38 24.43 -5.92
C GLU A 152 1.73 23.04 -5.74
N SER A 153 1.44 22.35 -6.85
CA SER A 153 0.97 20.98 -6.83
C SER A 153 2.04 20.06 -6.23
N MET A 154 3.29 20.14 -6.70
CA MET A 154 4.40 19.36 -6.12
C MET A 154 4.59 19.61 -4.63
N GLU A 155 4.58 20.87 -4.20
CA GLU A 155 4.73 21.23 -2.79
C GLU A 155 3.59 20.64 -1.95
N LYS A 156 2.34 20.77 -2.40
CA LYS A 156 1.17 20.18 -1.74
C LYS A 156 1.30 18.67 -1.55
N TYR A 157 2.03 18.00 -2.44
CA TYR A 157 2.08 16.55 -2.47
C TYR A 157 3.36 15.92 -1.90
N LEU A 158 4.47 16.63 -1.88
CA LEU A 158 5.76 16.09 -1.45
C LEU A 158 6.17 16.61 -0.07
N VAL A 159 5.80 17.84 0.28
CA VAL A 159 6.19 18.45 1.56
C VAL A 159 5.67 17.63 2.73
N ASP A 160 6.56 17.39 3.71
CA ASP A 160 6.28 16.67 4.96
C ASP A 160 5.78 15.22 4.78
N THR A 161 5.98 14.64 3.59
CA THR A 161 5.62 13.22 3.32
C THR A 161 6.69 12.22 3.73
N CYS A 162 7.95 12.65 3.83
CA CYS A 162 9.04 11.85 4.38
C CYS A 162 10.14 12.73 4.96
N TYR A 163 11.10 12.13 5.68
CA TYR A 163 12.19 12.88 6.31
C TYR A 163 12.95 13.76 5.31
N THR A 164 13.23 13.25 4.11
CA THR A 164 13.97 13.99 3.08
C THR A 164 13.19 15.17 2.52
N TRP A 165 11.85 15.06 2.44
CA TRP A 165 10.93 16.07 1.91
C TRP A 165 10.29 16.96 3.00
N ARG A 166 10.81 16.95 4.23
CA ARG A 166 10.37 17.87 5.28
C ARG A 166 10.52 19.33 4.83
N ARG A 167 9.60 20.19 5.23
CA ARG A 167 9.55 21.61 4.82
C ARG A 167 10.87 22.34 5.01
N GLU A 168 11.55 22.12 6.12
CA GLU A 168 12.83 22.79 6.45
C GLU A 168 14.05 22.04 5.86
N GLY A 169 13.80 21.02 5.04
CA GLY A 169 14.79 20.08 4.52
C GLY A 169 15.65 20.66 3.39
N PRO A 170 16.83 20.08 3.14
CA PRO A 170 17.71 20.57 2.08
C PRO A 170 17.11 20.55 0.67
N ILE A 171 16.20 19.62 0.37
CA ILE A 171 15.53 19.54 -0.93
C ILE A 171 14.60 20.74 -1.13
N MET A 172 13.81 21.09 -0.10
CA MET A 172 12.90 22.23 -0.16
C MET A 172 13.64 23.55 -0.32
N LYS A 173 14.73 23.76 0.43
CA LYS A 173 15.58 24.96 0.28
C LYS A 173 16.18 25.10 -1.12
N LYS A 174 16.55 23.97 -1.77
CA LYS A 174 17.03 24.00 -3.16
C LYS A 174 15.94 24.43 -4.12
N LEU A 175 14.73 23.87 -3.96
CA LEU A 175 13.57 24.24 -4.77
C LEU A 175 13.18 25.71 -4.60
N GLU A 176 13.29 26.27 -3.39
CA GLU A 176 13.08 27.71 -3.13
C GLU A 176 14.13 28.57 -3.87
N ASN A 177 15.41 28.22 -3.75
CA ASN A 177 16.53 28.98 -4.32
C ASN A 177 16.59 28.96 -5.85
N THR A 178 16.10 27.91 -6.52
CA THR A 178 16.05 27.85 -7.99
C THR A 178 15.15 28.94 -8.59
N ASN A 179 14.13 29.43 -7.87
CA ASN A 179 13.25 30.50 -8.38
C ASN A 179 13.87 31.89 -8.22
N ALA A 180 14.72 32.10 -7.21
CA ALA A 180 15.39 33.38 -7.02
C ALA A 180 16.37 33.69 -8.18
N SER A 181 16.85 32.66 -8.90
CA SER A 181 17.67 32.83 -10.11
C SER A 181 16.85 33.03 -11.39
N ASP A 182 15.59 32.59 -11.42
CA ASP A 182 14.72 32.72 -12.60
C ASP A 182 13.96 34.07 -12.64
N GLU A 183 13.83 34.76 -11.50
CA GLU A 183 13.22 36.10 -11.40
C GLU A 183 14.21 37.27 -11.62
N VAL A 184 15.51 37.01 -11.72
CA VAL A 184 16.56 38.05 -11.90
C VAL A 184 17.05 38.13 -13.37
N GLY A 185 16.37 37.42 -14.27
CA GLY A 185 16.72 37.30 -15.69
C GLY A 185 15.71 37.93 -16.66
N THR A 186 15.32 39.19 -16.46
CA THR A 186 14.73 40.08 -17.49
C THR A 186 15.28 41.48 -17.35
#